data_AF-C8W440-F1
#
_entry.id   AF-C8W440-F1
#
_cell.length_a   1.000
_cell.length_b   1.000
_cell.length_c   1.000
_cell.angle_alpha   90.00
_cell.angle_beta   90.00
_cell.angle_gamma   90.00
#
_symmetry.space_group_name_H-M   'P 1'
#
loop_
_entity.id
_entity.type
_entity.pdbx_description
1 polymer ?
#
loop_
_entity_poly.entity_id
_entity_poly.type
_entity_poly.pdbx_seq_one_letter_code
_entity_poly.pdbx_strand_id
1 'polypeptide(L)'
;MVNYILKPIGRIISDYKEKSQAPFQGRFKENISYLEINQEYMAGLKDIETVSHIIVLYWGHLSDRETLLAKTPFGEEPRGVFSCRSPNRPNPVAVCVAQLLEVKDNILKVKGVDALDQSPLLDIKPYSNKVDMVPDACIGWLESVQSAKQ
;
A
#
# COMPACT_ATOMS: atom_id res chain seq x y z
N MET A 1 -2.87 25.46 13.13
CA MET A 1 -2.75 24.26 12.26
C MET A 1 -4.03 23.45 12.41
N VAL A 2 -4.58 22.96 11.29
CA VAL A 2 -5.75 22.07 11.30
C VAL A 2 -5.24 20.65 11.48
N ASN A 3 -5.75 19.95 12.50
CA ASN A 3 -5.44 18.54 12.71
C ASN A 3 -6.50 17.70 11.99
N TYR A 4 -6.06 16.66 11.28
CA TYR A 4 -6.93 15.66 10.67
C TYR A 4 -6.84 14.37 11.48
N ILE A 5 -7.99 13.81 11.82
CA ILE A 5 -8.10 12.53 12.51
C ILE A 5 -8.61 11.51 11.49
N LEU A 6 -7.77 10.51 11.19
CA LEU A 6 -8.17 9.38 10.35
C LEU A 6 -8.84 8.32 11.22
N LYS A 7 -9.95 7.78 10.73
CA LYS A 7 -10.66 6.66 11.36
C LYS A 7 -10.39 5.41 10.50
N PRO A 8 -9.69 4.40 11.02
CA PRO A 8 -9.54 3.15 10.31
C PRO A 8 -10.90 2.54 9.98
N ILE A 9 -11.05 2.04 8.75
CA ILE A 9 -12.27 1.35 8.30
C ILE A 9 -12.21 -0.16 8.54
N GLY A 10 -11.08 -0.65 9.03
CA GLY A 10 -10.78 -2.06 9.17
C GLY A 10 -9.32 -2.31 9.52
N ARG A 11 -8.90 -3.55 9.31
CA ARG A 11 -7.50 -3.99 9.47
C ARG A 11 -7.08 -4.93 8.36
N ILE A 12 -5.78 -5.00 8.14
CA ILE A 12 -5.17 -5.93 7.20
C ILE A 12 -4.61 -7.11 7.98
N ILE A 13 -5.01 -8.32 7.60
CA ILE A 13 -4.48 -9.57 8.14
C ILE A 13 -3.50 -10.13 7.10
N SER A 14 -2.25 -10.33 7.53
CA SER A 14 -1.18 -10.86 6.66
C SER A 14 -0.22 -11.76 7.43
N ASP A 15 0.63 -12.47 6.68
CA ASP A 15 1.69 -13.30 7.25
C ASP A 15 2.93 -12.49 7.65
N TYR A 16 2.96 -11.18 7.38
CA TYR A 16 4.09 -10.30 7.65
C TYR A 16 3.99 -9.74 9.08
N LYS A 17 4.51 -10.47 10.07
CA LYS A 17 4.53 -10.04 11.48
C LYS A 17 5.64 -9.03 11.77
N GLU A 18 6.71 -9.06 11.00
CA GLU A 18 7.88 -8.19 11.15
C GLU A 18 8.22 -7.45 9.85
N LYS A 19 8.85 -6.28 9.97
CA LYS A 19 9.28 -5.45 8.82
C LYS A 19 10.17 -6.20 7.83
N SER A 20 11.00 -7.13 8.32
CA SER A 20 11.90 -7.97 7.52
C SER A 20 11.17 -8.98 6.63
N GLN A 21 9.93 -9.34 6.99
CA GLN A 21 9.12 -10.34 6.28
C GLN A 21 8.28 -9.71 5.17
N ALA A 22 7.87 -8.45 5.34
CA ALA A 22 7.12 -7.72 4.33
C ALA A 22 7.99 -7.51 3.08
N PRO A 23 7.47 -7.77 1.87
CA PRO A 23 8.21 -7.49 0.65
C PRO A 23 8.33 -5.99 0.45
N PHE A 24 9.36 -5.56 -0.28
CA PHE A 24 9.53 -4.14 -0.59
C PHE A 24 8.37 -3.56 -1.43
N GLN A 25 7.73 -4.38 -2.26
CA GLN A 25 6.46 -4.07 -2.92
C GLN A 25 5.62 -5.34 -3.02
N GLY A 26 4.37 -5.28 -2.55
CA GLY A 26 3.45 -6.42 -2.50
C GLY A 26 3.10 -6.96 -3.88
N ARG A 27 3.04 -6.09 -4.90
CA ARG A 27 2.73 -6.44 -6.30
C ARG A 27 3.65 -7.52 -6.89
N PHE A 28 4.87 -7.69 -6.38
CA PHE A 28 5.82 -8.69 -6.85
C PHE A 28 5.73 -10.03 -6.11
N LYS A 29 4.72 -10.21 -5.24
CA LYS A 29 4.53 -11.41 -4.44
C LYS A 29 3.13 -11.98 -4.64
N GLU A 30 3.05 -13.28 -4.36
CA GLU A 30 1.86 -14.11 -4.51
C GLU A 30 1.11 -14.31 -3.18
N ASN A 31 1.61 -13.73 -2.09
CA ASN A 31 1.01 -13.88 -0.77
C ASN A 31 -0.43 -13.36 -0.76
N ILE A 32 -1.28 -14.10 -0.07
CA ILE A 32 -2.66 -13.74 0.22
C ILE A 32 -2.68 -12.87 1.47
N SER A 33 -3.50 -11.82 1.43
CA SER A 33 -3.85 -11.04 2.61
C SER A 33 -5.35 -10.87 2.65
N TYR A 34 -5.86 -10.48 3.82
CA TYR A 34 -7.28 -10.24 4.02
C TYR A 34 -7.50 -8.81 4.48
N LEU A 35 -8.44 -8.12 3.86
CA LEU A 35 -8.91 -6.82 4.33
C LEU A 35 -10.21 -7.09 5.10
N GLU A 36 -10.14 -6.97 6.42
CA GLU A 36 -11.32 -7.12 7.28
C GLU A 36 -11.89 -5.73 7.57
N ILE A 37 -13.09 -5.47 7.05
CA ILE A 37 -13.81 -4.21 7.17
C ILE A 37 -14.61 -4.23 8.46
N ASN A 38 -14.60 -3.14 9.23
CA ASN A 38 -15.45 -3.06 10.41
C ASN A 38 -16.93 -3.05 10.02
N GLN A 39 -17.76 -3.61 10.89
CA GLN A 39 -19.19 -3.80 10.65
C GLN A 39 -19.91 -2.50 10.28
N GLU A 40 -19.56 -1.37 10.90
CA GLU A 40 -20.17 -0.06 10.62
C GLU A 40 -19.90 0.48 9.21
N TYR A 41 -18.91 -0.06 8.49
CA TYR A 41 -18.55 0.37 7.13
C TYR A 41 -18.95 -0.62 6.03
N MET A 42 -19.56 -1.76 6.38
CA MET A 42 -19.90 -2.82 5.42
C MET A 42 -20.79 -2.35 4.27
N ALA A 43 -21.69 -1.39 4.50
CA ALA A 43 -22.53 -0.83 3.44
C ALA A 43 -21.70 -0.23 2.28
N GLY A 44 -20.46 0.19 2.54
CA GLY A 44 -19.52 0.69 1.53
C GLY A 44 -18.95 -0.38 0.60
N LEU A 45 -19.16 -1.67 0.88
CA LEU A 45 -18.71 -2.78 0.04
C LEU A 45 -19.66 -3.13 -1.10
N LYS A 46 -20.82 -2.45 -1.19
CA LYS A 46 -21.77 -2.69 -2.27
C LYS A 46 -21.08 -2.60 -3.65
N ASP A 47 -21.34 -3.60 -4.49
CA ASP A 47 -20.84 -3.74 -5.87
C ASP A 47 -19.32 -3.96 -6.00
N ILE A 48 -18.58 -4.17 -4.89
CA ILE A 48 -17.11 -4.33 -4.94
C ILE A 48 -16.69 -5.62 -5.65
N GLU A 49 -17.50 -6.67 -5.65
CA GLU A 49 -17.19 -7.91 -6.39
C GLU A 49 -17.15 -7.70 -7.92
N THR A 50 -17.64 -6.56 -8.42
CA THR A 50 -17.62 -6.25 -9.86
C THR A 50 -16.25 -5.79 -10.37
N VAL A 51 -15.28 -5.53 -9.49
CA VAL A 51 -13.93 -5.08 -9.87
C VAL A 51 -12.88 -6.17 -9.64
N SER A 52 -11.90 -6.26 -10.54
CA SER A 52 -10.81 -7.23 -10.41
C SER A 52 -9.65 -6.73 -9.54
N HIS A 53 -9.49 -5.41 -9.43
CA HIS A 53 -8.38 -4.77 -8.71
C HIS A 53 -8.87 -3.57 -7.92
N ILE A 54 -8.23 -3.34 -6.78
CA ILE A 54 -8.49 -2.23 -5.88
C ILE A 54 -7.19 -1.55 -5.48
N ILE A 55 -7.28 -0.25 -5.24
CA ILE A 55 -6.27 0.53 -4.52
C ILE A 55 -6.57 0.37 -3.04
N VAL A 56 -5.57 -0.05 -2.26
CA VAL A 56 -5.66 -0.23 -0.81
C VAL A 56 -4.80 0.83 -0.16
N LEU A 57 -5.42 1.66 0.69
CA LEU A 57 -4.72 2.65 1.51
C LEU A 57 -4.71 2.18 2.96
N TYR A 58 -3.53 2.12 3.56
CA TYR A 58 -3.38 1.68 4.94
C TYR A 58 -2.36 2.54 5.68
N TRP A 59 -2.42 2.49 7.01
CA TRP A 59 -1.50 3.22 7.88
C TRP A 59 -0.29 2.37 8.25
N GLY A 60 0.91 2.82 7.88
CA GLY A 60 2.17 2.28 8.35
C GLY A 60 2.39 2.61 9.83
N HIS A 61 1.68 1.88 10.70
CA HIS A 61 1.62 2.14 12.13
C HIS A 61 2.96 2.00 12.88
N LEU A 62 3.93 1.31 12.28
CA LEU A 62 5.31 1.18 12.81
C LEU A 62 6.33 2.07 12.08
N SER A 63 5.88 2.96 11.19
CA SER A 63 6.78 3.85 10.45
C SER A 63 7.33 4.98 11.31
N ASP A 64 8.59 5.35 11.06
CA ASP A 64 9.14 6.60 11.60
C ASP A 64 8.59 7.79 10.80
N ARG A 65 8.03 8.76 11.52
CA ARG A 65 7.35 9.93 10.94
C ARG A 65 8.27 11.14 10.78
N GLU A 66 9.44 11.13 11.40
CA GLU A 66 10.41 12.22 11.32
C GLU A 66 11.40 12.04 10.15
N THR A 67 11.47 10.84 9.58
CA THR A 67 12.33 10.56 8.42
C THR A 67 11.92 11.39 7.20
N LEU A 68 12.87 12.18 6.67
CA LEU A 68 12.73 12.93 5.41
C LEU A 68 13.65 12.43 4.28
N LEU A 69 14.70 11.69 4.63
CA LEU A 69 15.63 11.04 3.69
C LEU A 69 15.68 9.54 4.00
N ALA A 70 15.48 8.70 2.99
CA ALA A 70 15.45 7.26 3.15
C ALA A 70 16.38 6.58 2.14
N LYS A 71 17.13 5.57 2.61
CA LYS A 71 17.85 4.65 1.73
C LYS A 71 16.84 3.72 1.05
N THR A 72 16.97 3.56 -0.26
CA THR A 72 16.09 2.68 -1.05
C THR A 72 16.79 1.36 -1.36
N PRO A 73 16.08 0.27 -1.70
CA PRO A 73 16.71 -0.99 -2.09
C PRO A 73 17.53 -0.92 -3.39
N PHE A 74 17.45 0.19 -4.13
CA PHE A 74 18.04 0.29 -5.47
C PHE A 74 19.45 0.87 -5.48
N GLY A 75 19.92 1.48 -4.38
CA GLY A 75 21.27 2.04 -4.27
C GLY A 75 21.59 2.62 -2.89
N GLU A 76 22.84 3.06 -2.72
CA GLU A 76 23.35 3.59 -1.44
C GLU A 76 22.92 5.03 -1.16
N GLU A 77 22.77 5.84 -2.22
CA GLU A 77 22.39 7.25 -2.10
C GLU A 77 20.98 7.43 -1.51
N PRO A 78 20.83 8.16 -0.37
CA PRO A 78 19.53 8.46 0.20
C PRO A 78 18.66 9.28 -0.75
N ARG A 79 17.34 9.05 -0.71
CA ARG A 79 16.34 9.78 -1.49
C ARG A 79 15.37 10.48 -0.55
N GLY A 80 14.90 11.67 -0.93
CA GLY A 80 13.80 12.32 -0.23
C GLY A 80 12.58 11.41 -0.19
N VAL A 81 11.90 11.29 0.96
CA VAL A 81 10.78 10.34 1.13
C VAL A 81 9.61 10.59 0.18
N PHE A 82 9.47 11.81 -0.34
CA PHE A 82 8.48 12.17 -1.36
C PHE A 82 8.90 11.83 -2.80
N SER A 83 10.18 11.54 -3.02
CA SER A 83 10.72 11.06 -4.30
C SER A 83 10.81 9.53 -4.38
N CYS A 84 10.40 8.81 -3.33
CA CYS A 84 10.45 7.36 -3.24
C CYS A 84 9.23 6.79 -2.49
N ARG A 85 9.20 5.47 -2.32
CA ARG A 85 8.12 4.73 -1.65
C ARG A 85 8.50 4.26 -0.24
N SER A 86 9.42 4.95 0.44
CA SER A 86 9.77 4.63 1.83
C SER A 86 8.52 4.61 2.72
N PRO A 87 8.33 3.61 3.59
CA PRO A 87 7.23 3.59 4.55
C PRO A 87 7.41 4.66 5.65
N ASN A 88 8.64 5.07 5.95
CA ASN A 88 8.95 6.15 6.88
C ASN A 88 8.76 7.50 6.18
N ARG A 89 7.83 8.31 6.70
CA ARG A 89 7.39 9.62 6.16
C ARG A 89 6.43 10.31 7.14
N PRO A 90 6.23 11.65 7.06
CA PRO A 90 5.39 12.39 8.01
C PRO A 90 3.98 11.85 8.21
N ASN A 91 3.34 11.41 7.14
CA ASN A 91 2.07 10.69 7.15
C ASN A 91 2.27 9.35 6.43
N PRO A 92 2.47 8.25 7.16
CA PRO A 92 2.76 6.93 6.60
C PRO A 92 1.51 6.27 6.00
N VAL A 93 0.84 6.99 5.09
CA VAL A 93 -0.20 6.46 4.23
C VAL A 93 0.50 5.66 3.14
N ALA A 94 0.35 4.34 3.21
CA ALA A 94 0.86 3.41 2.23
C ALA A 94 -0.23 3.07 1.21
N VAL A 95 0.20 2.70 0.00
CA VAL A 95 -0.68 2.47 -1.14
C VAL A 95 -0.25 1.20 -1.87
N CYS A 96 -1.16 0.25 -2.01
CA CYS A 96 -1.01 -0.93 -2.86
C CYS A 96 -2.07 -0.91 -3.98
N VAL A 97 -1.75 -1.52 -5.12
CA VAL A 97 -2.77 -1.99 -6.07
C VAL A 97 -2.84 -3.49 -5.89
N ALA A 98 -3.98 -3.98 -5.41
CA ALA A 98 -4.20 -5.38 -5.07
C ALA A 98 -5.24 -6.02 -6.00
N GLN A 99 -5.04 -7.29 -6.33
CA GLN A 99 -6.04 -8.10 -7.01
C GLN A 99 -7.09 -8.56 -5.99
N LEU A 100 -8.37 -8.34 -6.29
CA LEU A 100 -9.48 -8.86 -5.50
C LEU A 100 -9.78 -10.30 -5.96
N LEU A 101 -9.68 -11.25 -5.03
CA LEU A 101 -9.84 -12.67 -5.32
C LEU A 101 -11.21 -13.19 -4.88
N GLU A 102 -11.72 -12.70 -3.75
CA GLU A 102 -12.97 -13.15 -3.16
C GLU A 102 -13.49 -12.06 -2.20
N VAL A 103 -14.81 -11.95 -2.13
CA VAL A 103 -15.53 -11.12 -1.14
C VAL A 103 -16.43 -12.06 -0.34
N LYS A 104 -16.26 -12.07 0.98
CA LYS A 104 -17.08 -12.88 1.89
C LYS A 104 -17.44 -12.03 3.10
N ASP A 105 -18.72 -11.68 3.22
CA ASP A 105 -19.24 -10.79 4.26
C ASP A 105 -18.44 -9.46 4.32
N ASN A 106 -17.72 -9.22 5.41
CA ASN A 106 -16.88 -8.04 5.61
C ASN A 106 -15.39 -8.30 5.30
N ILE A 107 -15.05 -9.42 4.66
CA ILE A 107 -13.66 -9.84 4.41
C ILE A 107 -13.40 -9.90 2.91
N LEU A 108 -12.36 -9.19 2.47
CA LEU A 108 -11.89 -9.21 1.08
C LEU A 108 -10.57 -9.98 1.05
N LYS A 109 -10.54 -11.07 0.30
CA LYS A 109 -9.31 -11.82 0.03
C LYS A 109 -8.58 -11.18 -1.13
N VAL A 110 -7.32 -10.80 -0.91
CA VAL A 110 -6.56 -10.04 -1.90
C VAL A 110 -5.14 -10.57 -2.06
N LYS A 111 -4.52 -10.21 -3.19
CA LYS A 111 -3.10 -10.44 -3.47
C LYS A 111 -2.44 -9.12 -3.85
N GLY A 112 -1.18 -8.93 -3.48
CA GLY A 112 -0.39 -7.75 -3.85
C GLY A 112 -0.28 -6.67 -2.78
N VAL A 113 -0.66 -6.98 -1.53
CA VAL A 113 -0.53 -6.11 -0.36
C VAL A 113 0.78 -6.43 0.38
N ASP A 114 1.48 -5.40 0.86
CA ASP A 114 2.75 -5.47 1.61
C ASP A 114 2.63 -4.92 3.04
N ALA A 115 1.41 -4.81 3.55
CA ALA A 115 1.14 -4.35 4.90
C ALA A 115 1.51 -5.40 5.95
N LEU A 116 2.11 -4.94 7.05
CA LEU A 116 2.28 -5.78 8.23
C LEU A 116 0.93 -6.23 8.78
N ASP A 117 0.92 -7.38 9.42
CA ASP A 117 -0.26 -7.89 10.09
C ASP A 117 -0.82 -6.88 11.07
N GLN A 118 -2.15 -6.80 11.15
CA GLN A 118 -2.91 -5.83 11.95
C GLN A 118 -2.73 -4.36 11.53
N SER A 119 -2.14 -4.08 10.36
CA SER A 119 -2.06 -2.70 9.87
C SER A 119 -3.45 -2.07 9.72
N PRO A 120 -3.69 -0.85 10.22
CA PRO A 120 -4.98 -0.18 10.07
C PRO A 120 -5.29 0.10 8.61
N LEU A 121 -6.45 -0.38 8.14
CA LEU A 121 -6.95 -0.07 6.81
C LEU A 121 -7.63 1.31 6.85
N LEU A 122 -7.29 2.18 5.91
CA LEU A 122 -7.81 3.54 5.86
C LEU A 122 -8.89 3.70 4.80
N ASP A 123 -8.66 3.15 3.61
CA ASP A 123 -9.56 3.35 2.46
C ASP A 123 -9.33 2.29 1.38
N ILE A 124 -10.35 2.06 0.55
CA ILE A 124 -10.31 1.19 -0.62
C ILE A 124 -10.96 1.92 -1.80
N LYS A 125 -10.35 1.84 -2.99
CA LYS A 125 -10.92 2.39 -4.23
C LYS A 125 -10.83 1.38 -5.37
N PRO A 126 -11.76 1.37 -6.33
CA PRO A 126 -11.58 0.56 -7.53
C PRO A 126 -10.38 1.07 -8.33
N TYR A 127 -9.53 0.17 -8.81
CA TYR A 127 -8.48 0.52 -9.76
C TYR A 127 -9.07 0.69 -11.15
N SER A 128 -8.74 1.78 -11.83
CA SER A 128 -9.18 2.09 -13.19
C SER A 128 -7.98 2.36 -14.08
N ASN A 129 -7.78 1.53 -15.10
CA ASN A 129 -6.74 1.76 -16.10
C ASN A 129 -6.89 3.08 -16.86
N LYS A 130 -8.09 3.67 -16.91
CA LYS A 130 -8.33 4.97 -17.55
C LYS A 130 -7.91 6.16 -16.67
N VAL A 131 -7.83 5.96 -15.36
CA VAL A 131 -7.61 7.04 -14.39
C VAL A 131 -6.24 6.92 -13.74
N ASP A 132 -5.83 5.71 -13.36
CA ASP A 132 -4.67 5.47 -12.52
C ASP A 132 -3.41 5.09 -13.30
N MET A 133 -3.54 4.74 -14.59
CA MET A 133 -2.41 4.33 -15.44
C MET A 133 -1.91 5.50 -16.29
N VAL A 134 -0.62 5.82 -16.13
CA VAL A 134 0.13 6.75 -16.98
C VAL A 134 1.32 5.99 -17.57
N PRO A 135 1.22 5.46 -18.81
CA PRO A 135 2.20 4.52 -19.36
C PRO A 135 3.64 5.05 -19.48
N ASP A 136 3.81 6.35 -19.63
CA ASP A 136 5.09 7.05 -19.83
C ASP A 136 5.61 7.72 -18.56
N ALA A 137 4.99 7.47 -17.40
CA ALA A 137 5.48 7.96 -16.12
C ALA A 137 6.86 7.39 -15.78
N CYS A 138 7.75 8.25 -15.28
CA CYS A 138 9.15 7.91 -14.99
C CYS A 138 9.57 8.25 -13.55
N ILE A 139 10.64 7.60 -13.09
CA ILE A 139 11.35 7.95 -11.86
C ILE A 139 12.82 8.17 -12.23
N GLY A 140 13.18 9.39 -12.62
CA GLY A 140 14.47 9.66 -13.27
C GLY A 140 15.72 9.23 -12.47
N TRP A 141 15.70 9.36 -11.14
CA TRP A 141 16.83 8.89 -10.32
C TRP A 141 16.96 7.36 -10.30
N LEU A 142 15.85 6.63 -10.45
CA LEU A 142 15.84 5.17 -10.46
C LEU A 142 16.36 4.63 -11.79
N GLU A 143 15.93 5.23 -12.91
CA GLU A 143 16.43 4.90 -14.25
C GLU A 143 17.96 5.08 -14.32
N SER A 144 18.47 6.20 -13.82
CA SER A 144 19.92 6.46 -13.79
C SER A 144 20.70 5.38 -13.03
N VAL A 145 20.14 4.88 -11.92
CA VAL A 145 20.76 3.81 -11.11
C VAL A 145 20.68 2.45 -11.79
N GLN A 146 19.62 2.19 -12.58
CA GLN A 146 19.46 0.95 -13.32
C GLN A 146 20.34 0.91 -14.58
N SER A 147 20.46 2.02 -15.31
CA SER A 147 21.35 2.15 -16.47
C SER A 147 22.83 2.04 -16.10
N ALA A 148 23.24 2.52 -14.93
CA ALA A 148 24.62 2.40 -14.45
C ALA A 148 25.04 0.97 -14.02
N LYS A 149 24.09 0.02 -13.96
CA LYS A 149 24.33 -1.39 -13.64
C LYS A 149 24.38 -2.30 -14.87
N GLN A 150 24.10 -1.77 -16.06
CA GLN A 150 24.36 -2.42 -17.36
C GLN A 150 25.78 -2.12 -17.82
#